data_AF-A0A832CHV4-F1
#
_entry.id   AF-A0A832CHV4-F1
#
_cell.length_a   1.000
_cell.length_b   1.000
_cell.length_c   1.000
_cell.angle_alpha   90.00
_cell.angle_beta   90.00
_cell.angle_gamma   90.00
#
_symmetry.space_group_name_H-M   'P 1'
#
loop_
_entity.id
_entity.type
_entity.pdbx_description
1 polymer ?
#
loop_
_entity_poly.entity_id
_entity_poly.type
_entity_poly.pdbx_seq_one_letter_code
_entity_poly.pdbx_strand_id
1 'polypeptide(L)'
;MIATRLTALAAWICLAWLWLAWEAPQWAGAQQPQHDVITISHPVRLPAEGIACERIALGEPDDYKPCLALLPSGELLLTAFHQYPRGGGKVLEQNLLFRSADGGRTWRGPELLGLLGREPYLTVLADGTIFLTGHLAANDVRNEHGYTHGW
;
A
#
# COMPACT_ATOMS: atom_id res chain seq x y z
N MET A 1 38.81 -51.03 -45.06
CA MET A 1 38.22 -50.24 -46.16
C MET A 1 36.78 -50.69 -46.35
N ILE A 2 35.81 -49.88 -45.95
CA ILE A 2 34.72 -49.33 -46.78
C ILE A 2 33.81 -48.59 -45.80
N ALA A 3 33.74 -47.28 -46.02
CA ALA A 3 32.89 -46.35 -45.32
C ALA A 3 31.45 -46.49 -45.81
N THR A 4 30.48 -46.38 -44.90
CA THR A 4 29.13 -45.94 -45.30
C THR A 4 28.65 -44.92 -44.28
N ARG A 5 28.61 -43.65 -44.71
CA ARG A 5 28.00 -42.55 -43.98
C ARG A 5 26.49 -42.67 -44.14
N LEU A 6 25.75 -42.63 -43.04
CA LEU A 6 24.33 -42.28 -43.03
C LEU A 6 24.13 -41.21 -41.96
N THR A 7 23.85 -40.02 -42.44
CA THR A 7 23.45 -38.81 -41.72
C THR A 7 22.10 -39.02 -41.05
N ALA A 8 22.01 -38.84 -39.73
CA ALA A 8 20.75 -38.69 -39.01
C ALA A 8 20.64 -37.26 -38.48
N LEU A 9 19.51 -36.63 -38.80
CA LEU A 9 19.19 -35.23 -38.55
C LEU A 9 19.18 -34.89 -37.05
N ALA A 10 19.65 -33.68 -36.76
CA ALA A 10 19.53 -33.03 -35.46
C ALA A 10 18.06 -32.74 -35.13
N ALA A 11 17.55 -33.33 -34.06
CA ALA A 11 16.30 -32.91 -33.41
C ALA A 11 16.65 -31.93 -32.29
N TRP A 12 16.53 -30.64 -32.58
CA TRP A 12 16.54 -29.58 -31.57
C TRP A 12 15.23 -29.65 -30.79
N ILE A 13 15.28 -30.24 -29.60
CA ILE A 13 14.17 -30.13 -28.63
C ILE A 13 14.25 -28.72 -28.05
N CYS A 14 13.39 -27.83 -28.54
CA CYS A 14 13.09 -26.56 -27.90
C CYS A 14 12.52 -26.81 -26.50
N LEU A 15 13.36 -26.69 -25.47
CA LEU A 15 12.92 -26.60 -24.08
C LEU A 15 12.30 -25.22 -23.83
N ALA A 16 11.07 -25.04 -24.31
CA ALA A 16 10.21 -23.94 -23.88
C ALA A 16 9.33 -24.43 -22.73
N TRP A 17 9.89 -24.51 -21.52
CA TRP A 17 9.11 -24.74 -20.31
C TRP A 17 8.76 -23.39 -19.68
N LEU A 18 7.54 -22.95 -20.03
CA LEU A 18 6.57 -22.28 -19.17
C LEU A 18 7.17 -21.54 -17.96
N TRP A 19 7.60 -20.31 -18.21
CA TRP A 19 7.49 -19.28 -17.19
C TRP A 19 5.99 -19.08 -16.96
N LEU A 20 5.46 -19.67 -15.89
CA LEU A 20 4.28 -19.11 -15.23
C LEU A 20 4.65 -17.66 -14.91
N ALA A 21 4.15 -16.74 -15.74
CA ALA A 21 4.16 -15.33 -15.42
C ALA A 21 3.34 -15.17 -14.16
N TRP A 22 4.01 -15.22 -13.01
CA TRP A 22 3.56 -14.47 -11.86
C TRP A 22 3.61 -13.01 -12.31
N GLU A 23 2.49 -12.51 -12.83
CA GLU A 23 2.30 -11.07 -12.91
C GLU A 23 2.24 -10.59 -11.47
N ALA A 24 3.34 -10.02 -10.99
CA ALA A 24 3.31 -9.21 -9.78
C ALA A 24 2.15 -8.21 -9.94
N PRO A 25 1.38 -7.90 -8.88
CA PRO A 25 0.36 -6.88 -8.95
C PRO A 25 0.98 -5.66 -9.61
N GLN A 26 0.39 -5.20 -10.71
CA GLN A 26 0.77 -3.92 -11.29
C GLN A 26 0.31 -2.86 -10.29
N TRP A 27 1.18 -2.53 -9.33
CA TRP A 27 1.05 -1.29 -8.60
C TRP A 27 0.93 -0.19 -9.64
N ALA A 28 -0.09 0.65 -9.53
CA ALA A 28 -0.32 1.76 -10.43
C ALA A 28 1.04 2.42 -10.73
N GLY A 29 1.49 2.31 -11.99
CA GLY A 29 2.83 2.73 -12.38
C GLY A 29 3.06 4.15 -11.87
N ALA A 30 4.20 4.39 -11.20
CA ALA A 30 4.52 5.66 -10.57
C ALA A 30 4.18 6.82 -11.53
N GLN A 31 3.05 7.49 -11.27
CA GLN A 31 2.67 8.68 -12.02
C GLN A 31 3.77 9.72 -11.79
N GLN A 32 4.18 10.41 -12.86
CA GLN A 32 5.15 11.49 -12.73
C GLN A 32 4.66 12.48 -11.65
N PRO A 33 5.55 12.92 -10.73
CA PRO A 33 5.17 13.84 -9.68
C PRO A 33 4.53 15.09 -10.30
N GLN A 34 3.27 15.36 -9.93
CA GLN A 34 2.62 16.59 -10.36
C GLN A 34 3.08 17.69 -9.42
N HIS A 35 3.90 18.61 -9.91
CA HIS A 35 4.24 19.83 -9.19
C HIS A 35 2.99 20.70 -9.06
N ASP A 36 2.73 21.14 -7.83
CA ASP A 36 1.55 21.94 -7.48
C ASP A 36 1.90 22.94 -6.38
N VAL A 37 0.97 23.85 -6.07
CA VAL A 37 1.10 24.83 -5.00
C VAL A 37 -0.09 24.68 -4.05
N ILE A 38 0.20 24.41 -2.77
CA ILE A 38 -0.82 24.48 -1.72
C ILE A 38 -1.04 25.95 -1.36
N THR A 39 -2.24 26.47 -1.65
CA THR A 39 -2.64 27.82 -1.28
C THR A 39 -2.78 27.97 0.24
N ILE A 40 -2.21 29.03 0.81
CA ILE A 40 -2.38 29.37 2.21
C ILE A 40 -3.56 30.35 2.33
N SER A 41 -4.67 29.90 2.91
CA SER A 41 -5.89 30.73 3.03
C SER A 41 -5.78 31.83 4.08
N HIS A 42 -4.95 31.65 5.12
CA HIS A 42 -4.78 32.59 6.23
C HIS A 42 -3.29 32.76 6.62
N PRO A 43 -2.52 33.56 5.87
CA PRO A 43 -1.05 33.63 5.97
C PRO A 43 -0.56 34.49 7.15
N VAL A 44 -1.00 34.18 8.38
CA VAL A 44 -0.57 34.91 9.58
C VAL A 44 0.74 34.35 10.14
N ARG A 45 0.88 33.02 10.20
CA ARG A 45 2.06 32.33 10.78
C ARG A 45 2.95 31.65 9.75
N LEU A 46 2.43 31.47 8.53
CA LEU A 46 3.17 30.98 7.38
C LEU A 46 3.08 32.07 6.30
N PRO A 47 3.94 33.11 6.38
CA PRO A 47 3.92 34.23 5.44
C PRO A 47 4.59 33.80 4.13
N ALA A 48 3.92 32.93 3.38
CA ALA A 48 4.29 32.53 2.03
C ALA A 48 3.07 32.68 1.12
N GLU A 49 3.29 32.98 -0.17
CA GLU A 49 2.21 33.05 -1.17
C GLU A 49 1.59 31.66 -1.43
N GLY A 50 2.35 30.60 -1.16
CA GLY A 50 1.92 29.20 -1.21
C GLY A 50 3.06 28.26 -0.84
N ILE A 51 2.75 26.98 -0.67
CA ILE A 51 3.74 25.93 -0.39
C ILE A 51 3.89 25.09 -1.66
N ALA A 52 5.05 25.19 -2.31
CA ALA A 52 5.39 24.31 -3.43
C ALA A 52 5.35 22.85 -2.94
N CYS A 53 4.67 22.00 -3.70
CA CYS A 53 4.52 20.60 -3.36
C CYS A 53 4.56 19.71 -4.61
N GLU A 54 4.75 18.42 -4.37
CA GLU A 54 4.58 17.36 -5.35
C GLU A 54 3.45 16.48 -4.88
N ARG A 55 2.55 16.10 -5.81
CA ARG A 55 1.51 15.12 -5.54
C ARG A 55 2.01 13.73 -5.94
N ILE A 56 2.04 12.84 -4.96
CA ILE A 56 2.37 11.43 -5.13
C ILE A 56 1.07 10.64 -4.94
N ALA A 57 0.67 9.86 -5.95
CA ALA A 57 -0.44 8.93 -5.82
C ALA A 57 -0.05 7.77 -4.90
N LEU A 58 -0.94 7.37 -4.00
CA LEU A 58 -0.71 6.29 -3.04
C LEU A 58 -2.03 5.56 -2.75
N GLY A 59 -1.96 4.22 -2.74
CA GLY A 59 -3.11 3.37 -2.49
C GLY A 59 -4.04 3.24 -3.69
N GLU A 60 -5.27 2.84 -3.41
CA GLU A 60 -6.33 2.59 -4.38
C GLU A 60 -7.53 3.53 -4.09
N PRO A 61 -8.43 3.76 -5.08
CA PRO A 61 -9.70 4.41 -4.79
C PRO A 61 -10.41 3.70 -3.61
N ASP A 62 -11.03 4.50 -2.75
CA ASP A 62 -11.70 4.05 -1.51
C ASP A 62 -10.80 3.60 -0.35
N ASP A 63 -9.46 3.68 -0.49
CA ASP A 63 -8.58 3.74 0.68
C ASP A 63 -8.88 5.00 1.49
N TYR A 64 -9.23 4.84 2.76
CA TYR A 64 -9.82 5.89 3.56
C TYR A 64 -9.15 6.08 4.92
N LYS A 65 -9.35 7.27 5.49
CA LYS A 65 -8.80 7.73 6.79
C LYS A 65 -7.29 7.49 6.92
N PRO A 66 -6.45 8.11 6.08
CA PRO A 66 -5.01 7.96 6.21
C PRO A 66 -4.50 8.63 7.49
N CYS A 67 -3.53 7.99 8.14
CA CYS A 67 -2.73 8.55 9.22
C CYS A 67 -1.24 8.38 8.90
N LEU A 68 -0.48 9.48 8.95
CA LEU A 68 0.94 9.53 8.62
C LEU A 68 1.76 9.78 9.90
N ALA A 69 2.86 9.04 10.07
CA ALA A 69 3.81 9.24 11.17
C ALA A 69 5.26 9.15 10.69
N LEU A 70 6.14 9.94 11.32
CA LEU A 70 7.58 9.89 11.10
C LEU A 70 8.23 9.10 12.24
N LEU A 71 8.97 8.04 11.92
CA LEU A 71 9.75 7.28 12.88
C LEU A 71 11.04 8.02 13.26
N PRO A 72 11.63 7.75 14.44
CA PRO A 72 12.93 8.31 14.81
C PRO A 72 14.06 8.01 13.81
N SER A 73 13.93 6.93 13.03
CA SER A 73 14.85 6.58 11.95
C SER A 73 14.76 7.51 10.72
N GLY A 74 13.72 8.32 10.62
CA GLY A 74 13.39 9.12 9.43
C GLY A 74 12.48 8.41 8.43
N GLU A 75 12.14 7.13 8.62
CA GLU A 75 11.14 6.43 7.79
C GLU A 75 9.74 6.98 8.07
N LEU A 76 8.96 7.22 7.02
CA LEU A 76 7.54 7.56 7.11
C LEU A 76 6.70 6.29 7.07
N LEU A 77 5.74 6.19 7.99
CA LEU A 77 4.66 5.20 7.96
C LEU A 77 3.36 5.90 7.62
N LEU A 78 2.60 5.33 6.69
CA LEU A 78 1.22 5.73 6.45
C LEU A 78 0.32 4.52 6.64
N THR A 79 -0.69 4.65 7.48
CA THR A 79 -1.77 3.66 7.58
C THR A 79 -3.05 4.24 7.02
N ALA A 80 -3.91 3.36 6.49
CA ALA A 80 -5.25 3.66 6.03
C ALA A 80 -6.08 2.38 6.20
N PHE A 81 -7.37 2.42 5.88
CA PHE A 81 -8.14 1.18 5.71
C PHE A 81 -8.90 1.18 4.39
N HIS A 82 -9.14 -0.01 3.86
CA HIS A 82 -10.03 -0.21 2.73
C HIS A 82 -11.28 -0.94 3.19
N GLN A 83 -12.45 -0.46 2.79
CA GLN A 83 -13.72 -1.11 3.08
C GLN A 83 -14.19 -1.91 1.87
N TYR A 84 -14.21 -3.24 1.98
CA TYR A 84 -14.76 -4.09 0.95
C TYR A 84 -16.20 -4.49 1.30
N PRO A 85 -17.22 -4.03 0.53
CA PRO A 85 -18.60 -4.45 0.76
C PRO A 85 -18.77 -5.97 0.64
N ARG A 86 -19.68 -6.52 1.43
CA ARG A 86 -20.10 -7.93 1.38
C ARG A 86 -21.62 -8.01 1.31
N GLY A 87 -22.13 -9.19 0.97
CA GLY A 87 -23.57 -9.43 0.93
C GLY A 87 -24.24 -9.21 2.29
N GLY A 88 -25.52 -8.80 2.28
CA GLY A 88 -26.31 -8.67 3.50
C GLY A 88 -25.94 -7.48 4.41
N GLY A 89 -25.41 -6.39 3.84
CA GLY A 89 -25.03 -5.20 4.61
C GLY A 89 -23.77 -5.38 5.48
N LYS A 90 -23.02 -6.46 5.25
CA LYS A 90 -21.75 -6.75 5.90
C LYS A 90 -20.59 -6.09 5.14
N VAL A 91 -19.45 -5.93 5.82
CA VAL A 91 -18.23 -5.37 5.25
C VAL A 91 -17.01 -6.22 5.65
N LEU A 92 -15.91 -6.08 4.92
CA LEU A 92 -14.58 -6.48 5.38
C LEU A 92 -13.71 -5.22 5.35
N GLU A 93 -13.23 -4.78 6.51
CA GLU A 93 -12.43 -3.56 6.65
C GLU A 93 -10.96 -3.89 6.90
N GLN A 94 -10.12 -3.66 5.92
CA GLN A 94 -8.72 -4.08 5.96
C GLN A 94 -7.82 -2.89 6.27
N ASN A 95 -7.12 -2.92 7.39
CA ASN A 95 -6.07 -1.96 7.68
C ASN A 95 -4.85 -2.21 6.77
N LEU A 96 -4.30 -1.12 6.25
CA LEU A 96 -3.18 -1.08 5.32
C LEU A 96 -2.01 -0.35 5.96
N LEU A 97 -0.78 -0.75 5.60
CA LEU A 97 0.44 -0.05 5.96
C LEU A 97 1.30 0.20 4.72
N PHE A 98 1.73 1.45 4.56
CA PHE A 98 2.68 1.90 3.55
C PHE A 98 3.91 2.48 4.24
N ARG A 99 5.06 2.36 3.58
CA ARG A 99 6.35 2.80 4.12
C ARG A 99 7.13 3.60 3.10
N SER A 100 7.75 4.70 3.52
CA SER A 100 8.66 5.47 2.68
C SER A 100 9.96 5.78 3.42
N ALA A 101 11.09 5.48 2.79
CA ALA A 101 12.42 5.76 3.32
C ALA A 101 13.06 7.04 2.75
N ASP A 102 12.37 7.74 1.84
CA ASP A 102 12.91 8.86 1.07
C ASP A 102 12.07 10.14 1.21
N GLY A 103 11.37 10.29 2.33
CA GLY A 103 10.57 11.47 2.64
C GLY A 103 9.24 11.53 1.88
N GLY A 104 8.71 10.39 1.45
CA GLY A 104 7.41 10.27 0.82
C GLY A 104 7.43 10.35 -0.70
N ARG A 105 8.61 10.28 -1.33
CA ARG A 105 8.76 10.32 -2.80
C ARG A 105 8.44 8.95 -3.42
N THR A 106 8.85 7.88 -2.75
CA THR A 106 8.49 6.52 -3.09
C THR A 106 7.91 5.79 -1.89
N TRP A 107 6.99 4.86 -2.15
CA TRP A 107 6.27 4.11 -1.13
C TRP A 107 6.29 2.61 -1.43
N ARG A 108 6.48 1.80 -0.39
CA ARG A 108 6.29 0.35 -0.41
C ARG A 108 4.94 0.01 0.22
N GLY A 109 4.23 -0.98 -0.31
CA GLY A 109 2.94 -1.45 0.21
C GLY A 109 1.83 -1.50 -0.85
N PRO A 110 0.56 -1.66 -0.43
CA PRO A 110 0.15 -1.83 0.97
C PRO A 110 0.56 -3.19 1.54
N GLU A 111 1.07 -3.19 2.77
CA GLU A 111 1.08 -4.38 3.62
C GLU A 111 -0.29 -4.50 4.30
N LEU A 112 -0.94 -5.66 4.19
CA LEU A 112 -2.21 -5.94 4.85
C LEU A 112 -1.94 -6.29 6.32
N LEU A 113 -2.32 -5.40 7.24
CA LEU A 113 -2.12 -5.66 8.65
C LEU A 113 -3.09 -6.74 9.14
N GLY A 114 -2.63 -7.64 10.01
CA GLY A 114 -3.48 -8.59 10.73
C GLY A 114 -4.39 -7.94 11.78
N LEU A 115 -4.52 -6.61 11.76
CA LEU A 115 -5.33 -5.81 12.67
C LEU A 115 -6.69 -5.57 12.03
N LEU A 116 -7.75 -6.00 12.71
CA LEU A 116 -9.12 -5.94 12.19
C LEU A 116 -9.70 -4.54 12.25
N GLY A 117 -10.59 -4.20 11.30
CA GLY A 117 -11.42 -3.01 11.38
C GLY A 117 -10.90 -1.84 10.57
N ARG A 118 -11.22 -0.62 11.03
CA ARG A 118 -11.13 0.62 10.29
C ARG A 118 -10.54 1.76 11.11
N GLU A 119 -10.27 2.85 10.40
CA GLU A 119 -9.84 4.16 10.94
C GLU A 119 -8.59 4.05 11.84
N PRO A 120 -7.48 3.52 11.31
CA PRO A 120 -6.27 3.33 12.09
C PRO A 120 -5.57 4.66 12.39
N TYR A 121 -5.13 4.85 13.64
CA TYR A 121 -4.37 6.03 14.07
C TYR A 121 -3.04 5.65 14.70
N LEU A 122 -1.95 6.18 14.17
CA LEU A 122 -0.59 5.95 14.64
C LEU A 122 -0.19 6.99 15.70
N THR A 123 0.43 6.51 16.78
CA THR A 123 1.24 7.34 17.68
C THR A 123 2.61 6.71 17.81
N VAL A 124 3.66 7.49 17.52
CA VAL A 124 5.05 7.05 17.62
C VAL A 124 5.67 7.66 18.86
N LEU A 125 6.22 6.82 19.73
CA LEU A 125 6.96 7.25 20.91
C LEU A 125 8.41 7.60 20.57
N ALA A 126 9.08 8.28 21.49
CA ALA A 126 10.46 8.72 21.31
C ALA A 126 11.46 7.56 21.05
N ASP A 127 11.19 6.37 21.58
CA ASP A 127 12.00 5.16 21.37
C ASP A 127 11.68 4.39 20.08
N GLY A 128 10.70 4.88 19.30
CA GLY A 128 10.24 4.24 18.07
C GLY A 128 9.13 3.21 18.26
N THR A 129 8.64 2.99 19.49
CA THR A 129 7.44 2.19 19.73
C THR A 129 6.23 2.83 19.03
N ILE A 130 5.43 2.01 18.37
CA ILE A 130 4.23 2.44 17.65
C ILE A 130 3.01 1.94 18.41
N PHE A 131 2.12 2.85 18.80
CA PHE A 131 0.75 2.53 19.14
C PHE A 131 -0.13 2.71 17.92
N LEU A 132 -1.02 1.74 17.72
CA LEU A 132 -2.09 1.84 16.73
C LEU A 132 -3.41 1.61 17.45
N THR A 133 -4.34 2.53 17.26
CA THR A 133 -5.73 2.33 17.65
C THR A 133 -6.59 2.13 16.42
N GLY A 134 -7.72 1.46 16.60
CA GLY A 134 -8.66 1.20 15.52
C GLY A 134 -10.07 0.95 16.04
N HIS A 135 -10.96 0.70 15.10
CA HIS A 135 -12.37 0.49 15.37
C HIS A 135 -12.88 -0.73 14.61
N LEU A 136 -13.50 -1.68 15.30
CA LEU A 136 -14.11 -2.86 14.70
C LEU A 136 -15.63 -2.68 14.62
N ALA A 137 -16.15 -2.53 13.40
CA ALA A 137 -17.58 -2.35 13.17
C ALA A 137 -18.38 -3.64 13.46
N ALA A 138 -19.58 -3.52 14.02
CA ALA A 138 -20.49 -4.64 14.30
C ALA A 138 -20.86 -5.46 13.04
N ASN A 139 -20.79 -4.84 11.86
CA ASN A 139 -21.10 -5.49 10.59
C ASN A 139 -19.86 -5.95 9.81
N ASP A 140 -18.64 -5.85 10.37
CA ASP A 140 -17.49 -6.53 9.79
C ASP A 140 -17.69 -8.05 9.86
N VAL A 141 -17.41 -8.75 8.77
CA VAL A 141 -17.58 -10.21 8.66
C VAL A 141 -16.68 -11.01 9.61
N ARG A 142 -15.62 -10.39 10.13
CA ARG A 142 -14.70 -10.99 11.12
C ARG A 142 -15.02 -10.57 12.56
N ASN A 143 -16.01 -9.70 12.77
CA ASN A 143 -16.42 -9.32 14.12
C ASN A 143 -17.41 -10.34 14.70
N GLU A 144 -16.94 -11.17 15.62
CA GLU A 144 -17.74 -12.18 16.31
C GLU A 144 -18.43 -11.66 17.57
N HIS A 145 -18.14 -10.43 18.01
CA HIS A 145 -18.64 -9.88 19.27
C HIS A 145 -20.07 -9.35 19.18
N GLY A 146 -20.57 -9.09 17.97
CA GLY A 146 -21.95 -8.62 17.75
C GLY A 146 -22.21 -7.16 18.08
N TYR A 147 -21.17 -6.39 18.43
CA TYR A 147 -21.26 -4.94 18.62
C TYR A 147 -19.97 -4.24 18.17
N THR A 148 -20.08 -2.93 18.01
CA THR A 148 -18.99 -2.06 17.55
C THR A 148 -18.10 -1.64 18.71
N HIS A 149 -16.78 -1.76 18.59
CA HIS A 149 -15.84 -1.34 19.64
C HIS A 149 -14.48 -0.93 19.10
N GLY A 150 -13.73 -0.16 19.90
CA GLY A 150 -12.33 0.16 19.60
C GLY A 150 -11.35 -0.91 20.08
N TRP A 151 -10.10 -0.79 19.65
CA TRP A 151 -8.93 -1.46 20.20
C TRP A 151 -7.70 -0.55 20.09
#